data_AF-A0A662HSN2-F1
#
_entry.id   AF-A0A662HSN2-F1
#
_cell.length_a   1.000
_cell.length_b   1.000
_cell.length_c   1.000
_cell.angle_alpha   90.00
_cell.angle_beta   90.00
_cell.angle_gamma   90.00
#
_symmetry.space_group_name_H-M   'P 1'
#
loop_
_entity.id
_entity.type
_entity.pdbx_description
1 polymer ?
#
loop_
_entity_poly.entity_id
_entity_poly.type
_entity_poly.pdbx_seq_one_letter_code
_entity_poly.pdbx_strand_id
1 'polypeptide(L)'
;MDLSGKRRLKMKLHLEEAKIYEVIYWAIRDVFDEALREGVRRLDRSGDISSGILLLNIVYEAIREGVYKAFRDALFSGIIDLRETCKSVRR
;
A
#
# COMPACT_ATOMS: atom_id res chain seq x y z
N MET A 1 3.56 -34.09 18.50
CA MET A 1 3.07 -32.83 17.88
C MET A 1 4.24 -31.88 17.77
N ASP A 2 4.75 -31.66 16.56
CA ASP A 2 5.96 -30.87 16.32
C ASP A 2 5.65 -29.35 16.39
N LEU A 3 6.03 -28.72 17.50
CA LEU A 3 5.84 -27.29 17.77
C LEU A 3 6.88 -26.41 17.03
N SER A 4 7.91 -27.02 16.43
CA SER A 4 8.99 -26.33 15.70
C SER A 4 8.49 -25.75 14.37
N GLY A 5 7.70 -26.53 13.62
CA GLY A 5 7.14 -26.12 12.33
C GLY A 5 6.20 -24.92 12.42
N LYS A 6 5.35 -24.87 13.46
CA LYS A 6 4.41 -23.75 13.66
C LYS A 6 5.11 -22.43 13.97
N ARG A 7 6.20 -22.42 14.74
CA ARG A 7 6.98 -21.20 15.01
C ARG A 7 7.69 -20.70 13.76
N ARG A 8 8.31 -21.59 12.98
CA ARG A 8 8.98 -21.22 11.72
C ARG A 8 8.01 -20.62 10.70
N LEU A 9 6.83 -21.21 10.52
CA LEU A 9 5.78 -20.68 9.65
C LEU A 9 5.27 -19.31 10.12
N LYS A 10 5.00 -19.16 11.41
CA LYS A 10 4.54 -17.89 11.99
C LYS A 10 5.58 -16.77 11.86
N MET A 11 6.87 -17.11 12.01
CA MET A 11 7.97 -16.17 11.85
C MET A 11 8.17 -15.77 10.37
N LYS A 12 8.00 -16.71 9.44
CA LYS A 12 8.04 -16.44 7.98
C LYS A 12 6.89 -15.51 7.55
N LEU A 13 5.68 -15.78 8.03
CA LEU A 13 4.50 -14.95 7.77
C LEU A 13 4.64 -13.54 8.36
N HIS A 14 5.18 -13.40 9.57
CA HIS A 14 5.45 -12.08 10.16
C HIS A 14 6.48 -11.26 9.36
N LEU A 15 7.49 -11.94 8.79
CA LEU A 15 8.48 -11.33 7.91
C LEU A 15 7.88 -10.93 6.55
N GLU A 16 6.89 -11.66 6.04
CA GLU A 16 6.14 -11.28 4.82
C GLU A 16 5.22 -10.09 5.06
N GLU A 17 4.48 -10.07 6.18
CA GLU A 17 3.57 -8.97 6.51
C GLU A 17 4.31 -7.65 6.69
N ALA A 18 5.47 -7.65 7.38
CA ALA A 18 6.30 -6.45 7.54
C ALA A 18 6.81 -5.91 6.20
N LYS A 19 7.19 -6.79 5.26
CA LYS A 19 7.63 -6.39 3.92
C LYS A 19 6.47 -5.82 3.09
N ILE A 20 5.29 -6.44 3.15
CA ILE A 20 4.10 -5.93 2.47
C ILE A 20 3.73 -4.55 3.01
N TYR A 21 3.75 -4.40 4.34
CA TYR A 21 3.51 -3.12 4.99
C TYR A 21 4.51 -2.06 4.51
N GLU A 22 5.81 -2.38 4.48
CA GLU A 22 6.86 -1.46 4.04
C GLU A 22 6.68 -1.03 2.58
N VAL A 23 6.39 -1.97 1.68
CA VAL A 23 6.15 -1.66 0.26
C VAL A 23 4.92 -0.75 0.08
N ILE A 24 3.82 -1.04 0.78
CA ILE A 24 2.62 -0.19 0.75
C ILE A 24 2.91 1.19 1.32
N TYR A 25 3.60 1.26 2.46
CA TYR A 25 3.96 2.52 3.11
C TYR A 25 4.77 3.41 2.17
N TRP A 26 5.84 2.89 1.58
CA TRP A 26 6.69 3.67 0.67
C TRP A 26 5.93 4.11 -0.58
N ALA A 27 5.12 3.23 -1.17
CA ALA A 27 4.32 3.57 -2.34
C ALA A 27 3.28 4.67 -2.05
N ILE A 28 2.59 4.62 -0.91
CA ILE A 28 1.66 5.67 -0.49
C ILE A 28 2.42 6.98 -0.24
N ARG A 29 3.53 6.93 0.51
CA ARG A 29 4.33 8.12 0.82
C ARG A 29 4.78 8.83 -0.46
N ASP A 30 5.30 8.08 -1.43
CA ASP A 30 5.83 8.66 -2.66
C ASP A 30 4.72 9.33 -3.49
N VAL A 31 3.53 8.72 -3.58
CA VAL A 31 2.38 9.36 -4.24
C VAL A 31 1.88 10.56 -3.45
N PHE A 32 1.85 10.46 -2.12
CA PHE A 32 1.41 11.54 -1.24
C PHE A 32 2.27 12.78 -1.39
N ASP A 33 3.60 12.62 -1.38
CA ASP A 33 4.55 13.73 -1.53
C ASP A 33 4.40 14.44 -2.89
N GLU A 34 4.17 13.69 -3.97
CA GLU A 34 3.94 14.24 -5.29
C GLU A 34 2.59 14.98 -5.37
N ALA A 35 1.52 14.36 -4.87
CA ALA A 35 0.18 14.93 -4.84
C ALA A 35 0.09 16.17 -3.94
N LEU A 36 0.83 16.21 -2.82
CA LEU A 36 0.91 17.37 -1.95
C LEU A 36 1.61 18.55 -2.65
N ARG A 37 2.74 18.30 -3.32
CA ARG A 37 3.45 19.33 -4.10
C ARG A 37 2.57 19.92 -5.19
N GLU A 38 1.83 19.08 -5.90
CA GLU A 38 0.91 19.54 -6.94
C GLU A 38 -0.31 20.26 -6.35
N GLY A 39 -0.85 19.77 -5.24
CA GLY A 39 -1.95 20.41 -4.52
C GLY A 39 -1.61 21.81 -4.04
N VAL A 40 -0.44 22.02 -3.45
CA VAL A 40 0.03 23.35 -3.02
C VAL A 40 0.12 24.30 -4.21
N ARG A 41 0.69 23.86 -5.34
CA ARG A 41 0.76 24.67 -6.57
C ARG A 41 -0.61 25.04 -7.13
N ARG A 42 -1.60 24.17 -6.95
CA ARG A 42 -2.99 24.45 -7.37
C ARG A 42 -3.66 25.41 -6.41
N LEU A 43 -3.47 25.27 -5.10
CA LEU A 43 -4.03 26.17 -4.10
C LEU A 43 -3.58 27.63 -4.34
N ASP A 44 -2.31 27.82 -4.72
CA ASP A 44 -1.77 29.13 -5.10
C ASP A 44 -2.46 29.75 -6.34
N ARG A 45 -3.10 28.93 -7.18
CA ARG A 45 -3.76 29.36 -8.44
C ARG A 45 -5.28 29.37 -8.36
N SER A 46 -5.88 28.53 -7.54
CA SER A 46 -7.33 28.37 -7.41
C SER A 46 -7.80 28.90 -6.06
N GLY A 47 -8.28 30.14 -6.05
CA GLY A 47 -8.74 30.82 -4.83
C GLY A 47 -10.03 30.27 -4.19
N ASP A 48 -10.68 29.29 -4.82
CA ASP A 48 -12.04 28.82 -4.45
C ASP A 48 -12.08 27.44 -3.78
N ILE A 49 -10.95 26.72 -3.70
CA ILE A 49 -10.92 25.38 -3.09
C ILE A 49 -10.49 25.49 -1.63
N SER A 50 -11.36 25.01 -0.73
CA SER A 50 -11.03 24.81 0.68
C SER A 50 -9.81 23.88 0.82
N SER A 51 -8.81 24.32 1.59
CA SER A 51 -7.61 23.54 1.90
C SER A 51 -7.93 22.15 2.48
N GLY A 52 -9.04 22.02 3.21
CA GLY A 52 -9.51 20.75 3.75
C GLY A 52 -9.97 19.76 2.66
N ILE A 53 -10.71 20.24 1.65
CA ILE A 53 -11.16 19.40 0.52
C ILE A 53 -9.96 18.97 -0.31
N LEU A 54 -9.01 19.87 -0.55
CA LEU A 54 -7.78 19.55 -1.26
C LEU A 54 -6.97 18.47 -0.53
N LEU A 55 -6.75 18.63 0.77
CA LEU A 55 -6.00 17.67 1.58
C LEU A 55 -6.69 16.30 1.58
N LEU A 56 -8.02 16.26 1.72
CA LEU A 56 -8.78 15.02 1.68
C LEU A 56 -8.60 14.29 0.35
N ASN A 57 -8.67 15.01 -0.78
CA ASN A 57 -8.46 14.43 -2.10
C ASN A 57 -7.04 13.87 -2.25
N ILE A 58 -6.03 14.60 -1.79
CA ILE A 58 -4.62 14.15 -1.81
C ILE A 58 -4.46 12.85 -1.01
N VAL A 59 -5.02 12.78 0.21
CA VAL A 59 -4.96 11.57 1.04
C VAL A 59 -5.64 10.40 0.34
N TYR A 60 -6.85 10.61 -0.20
CA TYR A 60 -7.59 9.56 -0.90
C TYR A 60 -6.83 9.02 -2.10
N GLU A 61 -6.28 9.91 -2.93
CA GLU A 61 -5.55 9.53 -4.13
C GLU A 61 -4.23 8.84 -3.81
N ALA A 62 -3.50 9.33 -2.82
CA ALA A 62 -2.26 8.71 -2.37
C ALA A 62 -2.46 7.30 -1.83
N ILE A 63 -3.50 7.08 -1.02
CA ILE A 63 -3.84 5.75 -0.53
C ILE A 63 -4.24 4.85 -1.71
N ARG A 64 -5.16 5.30 -2.57
CA ARG A 64 -5.65 4.49 -3.70
C ARG A 64 -4.52 4.07 -4.64
N GLU A 65 -3.74 5.03 -5.12
CA GLU A 65 -2.67 4.78 -6.08
C GLU A 65 -1.46 4.11 -5.44
N GLY A 66 -1.09 4.49 -4.21
CA GLY A 66 0.01 3.88 -3.48
C GLY A 66 -0.24 2.40 -3.22
N VAL A 67 -1.44 2.06 -2.73
CA VAL A 67 -1.86 0.65 -2.55
C VAL A 67 -1.88 -0.07 -3.88
N TYR A 68 -2.49 0.51 -4.92
CA TYR A 68 -2.54 -0.12 -6.24
C TYR A 68 -1.13 -0.42 -6.79
N LYS A 69 -0.22 0.56 -6.77
CA LYS A 69 1.17 0.38 -7.21
C LYS A 69 1.89 -0.68 -6.41
N ALA A 70 1.79 -0.65 -5.08
CA ALA A 70 2.41 -1.63 -4.20
C ALA A 70 1.96 -3.07 -4.53
N PHE A 71 0.65 -3.30 -4.67
CA PHE A 71 0.12 -4.61 -5.01
C PHE A 71 0.51 -5.03 -6.42
N ARG A 72 0.38 -4.14 -7.39
CA ARG A 72 0.77 -4.40 -8.78
C ARG A 72 2.24 -4.84 -8.85
N ASP A 73 3.12 -4.08 -8.23
CA ASP A 73 4.56 -4.34 -8.28
C ASP A 73 4.91 -5.61 -7.49
N ALA A 74 4.27 -5.86 -6.34
CA ALA A 74 4.44 -7.09 -5.58
C ALA A 74 3.95 -8.35 -6.34
N LEU A 75 2.88 -8.23 -7.15
CA LEU A 75 2.39 -9.31 -8.00
C LEU A 75 3.33 -9.59 -9.18
N PHE A 76 3.81 -8.55 -9.86
CA PHE A 76 4.72 -8.72 -11.01
C PHE A 76 6.12 -9.15 -10.62
N SER A 77 6.59 -8.78 -9.43
CA SER A 77 7.88 -9.23 -8.88
C SER A 77 7.81 -10.65 -8.27
N GLY A 78 6.63 -11.26 -8.20
CA GLY A 78 6.44 -12.59 -7.62
C GLY A 78 6.55 -12.63 -6.09
N ILE A 79 6.50 -11.46 -5.42
CA ILE A 79 6.49 -11.35 -3.95
C ILE A 79 5.16 -11.87 -3.40
N ILE A 80 4.05 -11.63 -4.12
CA ILE A 80 2.71 -12.14 -3.79
C ILE A 80 2.27 -13.10 -4.89
N ASP A 81 1.94 -14.34 -4.53
CA ASP A 81 1.27 -15.28 -5.44
C ASP A 81 -0.20 -15.47 -5.01
N LEU A 82 -1.12 -14.93 -5.81
CA LEU A 82 -2.57 -15.05 -5.59
C LEU A 82 -3.10 -16.46 -5.86
N ARG A 83 -2.32 -17.34 -6.51
CA ARG A 83 -2.76 -18.72 -6.81
C ARG A 83 -2.79 -19.60 -5.56
N GLU A 84 -1.97 -19.30 -4.54
CA GLU A 84 -1.99 -20.05 -3.28
C GLU A 84 -3.20 -19.69 -2.41
N THR A 85 -3.61 -18.43 -2.40
CA THR A 85 -4.73 -17.93 -1.58
C THR A 85 -6.10 -18.43 -2.07
N CYS A 86 -6.29 -18.63 -3.37
CA CYS A 86 -7.55 -19.20 -3.88
C CYS A 86 -7.78 -20.68 -3.49
N LYS A 87 -6.73 -21.43 -3.15
CA LYS A 87 -6.87 -22.83 -2.71
C LYS A 87 -7.29 -22.94 -1.24
N SER A 88 -6.96 -21.96 -0.39
CA SER A 88 -7.30 -22.01 1.04
C SER A 88 -8.75 -21.66 1.34
N VAL A 89 -9.45 -20.97 0.44
CA VAL A 89 -10.87 -20.58 0.61
C VAL A 89 -11.84 -21.69 0.14
N ARG A 90 -11.35 -22.70 -0.57
CA ARG A 90 -12.15 -23.84 -1.08
C ARG A 90 -12.05 -25.12 -0.23
N ARG A 91 -11.55 -25.05 1.01
CA ARG A 91 -11.51 -26.17 1.96
C ARG A 91 -12.43 -25.93 3.14
#